data_AF-A0A7C3H4B0-F1
#
_entry.id   AF-A0A7C3H4B0-F1
#
_cell.length_a   1.000
_cell.length_b   1.000
_cell.length_c   1.000
_cell.angle_alpha   90.00
_cell.angle_beta   90.00
_cell.angle_gamma   90.00
#
_symmetry.space_group_name_H-M   'P 1'
#
loop_
_entity.id
_entity.type
_entity.pdbx_description
1 polymer ?
#
loop_
_entity_poly.entity_id
_entity_poly.type
_entity_poly.pdbx_seq_one_letter_code
_entity_poly.pdbx_strand_id
1 'polypeptide(L)'
;MLPCQAKSPGDRFGIVQVMQDVALCRERYPHAICKPIALQFMADDNVAMLELAVSEDDGILRLEIVEEKHYALVPRAQISDDELRMLTL
;
A
#
# COMPACT_ATOMS: atom_id res chain seq x y z
N MET A 1 -1.89 -9.28 7.25
CA MET A 1 -2.36 -7.93 7.64
C MET A 1 -1.75 -6.95 6.65
N LEU A 2 -2.57 -6.08 6.07
CA LEU A 2 -2.13 -5.08 5.10
C LEU A 2 -2.34 -3.68 5.71
N PRO A 3 -1.47 -3.22 6.62
CA PRO A 3 -1.59 -1.85 7.10
C PRO A 3 -1.42 -0.90 5.92
N CYS A 4 -2.36 0.02 5.77
CA CYS A 4 -2.50 0.84 4.57
C CYS A 4 -2.41 2.32 4.93
N GLN A 5 -1.49 3.02 4.27
CA GLN A 5 -1.43 4.48 4.28
C GLN A 5 -1.97 4.98 2.94
N ALA A 6 -3.09 5.69 2.93
CA ALA A 6 -3.59 6.36 1.74
C ALA A 6 -3.38 7.87 1.89
N LYS A 7 -2.76 8.50 0.89
CA LYS A 7 -2.35 9.91 0.95
C LYS A 7 -2.82 10.67 -0.28
N SER A 8 -3.23 11.91 -0.07
CA SER A 8 -3.69 12.80 -1.13
C SER A 8 -2.53 13.26 -2.01
N PRO A 9 -2.78 13.79 -3.22
CA PRO A 9 -1.74 14.40 -4.03
C PRO A 9 -1.01 15.52 -3.25
N GLY A 10 0.32 15.47 -3.22
CA GLY A 10 1.17 16.44 -2.52
C GLY A 10 1.60 16.03 -1.11
N ASP A 11 0.96 15.02 -0.52
CA ASP A 11 1.42 14.41 0.73
C ASP A 11 2.63 13.50 0.50
N ARG A 12 3.45 13.30 1.55
CA ARG A 12 4.58 12.37 1.52
C ARG A 12 4.42 11.28 2.56
N PHE A 13 4.85 10.06 2.21
CA PHE A 13 4.91 8.94 3.15
C PHE A 13 6.13 9.06 4.05
N GLY A 14 5.92 9.06 5.36
CA GLY A 14 6.97 9.07 6.36
C GLY A 14 7.28 7.68 6.89
N ILE A 15 8.57 7.35 7.04
CA ILE A 15 9.05 6.07 7.56
C ILE A 15 8.47 5.72 8.95
N VAL A 16 8.28 6.73 9.80
CA VAL A 16 7.75 6.56 11.17
C VAL A 16 6.36 5.94 11.17
N GLN A 17 5.48 6.32 10.25
CA GLN A 17 4.12 5.77 10.17
C GLN A 17 4.15 4.27 9.84
N VAL A 18 5.01 3.88 8.90
CA VAL A 18 5.20 2.48 8.51
C VAL A 18 5.76 1.67 9.69
N MET A 19 6.73 2.22 10.42
CA MET A 19 7.28 1.56 11.62
C MET A 19 6.22 1.35 12.70
N GLN A 20 5.37 2.34 12.95
CA GLN A 20 4.27 2.24 13.92
C GLN A 20 3.24 1.17 13.49
N ASP A 21 2.87 1.16 12.22
CA ASP A 21 1.96 0.15 11.65
C ASP A 21 2.54 -1.27 11.77
N VAL A 22 3.83 -1.44 11.47
CA VAL A 22 4.54 -2.73 11.61
C VAL A 22 4.62 -3.17 13.07
N ALA A 23 4.94 -2.25 13.99
CA ALA A 23 5.00 -2.55 15.42
C ALA A 23 3.63 -3.00 15.94
N LEU A 24 2.56 -2.27 15.59
CA LEU A 24 1.20 -2.63 15.94
C LEU A 24 0.80 -4.00 15.37
N CYS A 25 1.18 -4.27 14.11
CA CYS A 25 0.92 -5.57 13.49
C CYS A 25 1.55 -6.72 14.26
N ARG A 26 2.81 -6.57 14.64
CA ARG A 26 3.56 -7.60 15.38
C ARG A 26 2.96 -7.85 16.75
N GLU A 27 2.49 -6.79 17.43
CA GLU A 27 1.88 -6.89 18.75
C GLU A 27 0.48 -7.52 18.70
N ARG A 28 -0.41 -7.01 17.83
CA ARG A 28 -1.82 -7.41 17.81
C ARG A 28 -2.12 -8.62 16.94
N TYR A 29 -1.29 -8.87 15.93
CA TYR A 29 -1.49 -9.93 14.94
C TYR A 29 -0.19 -10.73 14.73
N PRO A 30 0.36 -11.36 15.78
CA PRO A 30 1.70 -11.98 15.75
C PRO A 30 1.84 -13.13 14.74
N HIS A 31 0.73 -13.74 14.32
CA HIS A 31 0.71 -14.82 13.32
C HIS A 31 0.37 -14.34 11.91
N ALA A 32 0.07 -13.05 11.73
CA ALA A 32 -0.22 -12.50 10.41
C ALA A 32 1.08 -12.09 9.70
N ILE A 33 1.17 -12.38 8.41
CA ILE A 33 2.18 -11.76 7.55
C ILE A 33 1.87 -10.26 7.47
N CYS A 34 2.79 -9.43 7.93
CA CYS A 34 2.69 -7.97 7.84
C CYS A 34 3.22 -7.50 6.50
N LYS A 35 2.36 -6.93 5.65
CA LYS A 35 2.71 -6.34 4.37
C LYS A 35 2.20 -4.90 4.30
N PRO A 36 2.99 -3.92 4.78
CA PRO A 36 2.60 -2.52 4.72
C PRO A 36 2.44 -2.07 3.27
N ILE A 37 1.36 -1.35 3.00
CA ILE A 37 1.08 -0.78 1.68
C ILE A 37 0.85 0.73 1.76
N ALA A 38 1.22 1.43 0.70
CA ALA A 38 0.89 2.82 0.49
C ALA A 38 0.08 2.99 -0.80
N LEU A 39 -0.93 3.86 -0.76
CA LEU A 39 -1.69 4.30 -1.93
C LEU A 39 -1.50 5.81 -2.14
N GLN A 40 -0.95 6.17 -3.30
CA GLN A 40 -0.80 7.55 -3.72
C GLN A 40 -1.77 7.85 -4.85
N PHE A 41 -2.68 8.80 -4.63
CA PHE A 41 -3.51 9.33 -5.71
C PHE A 41 -2.65 10.19 -6.63
N MET A 42 -2.80 9.94 -7.93
CA MET A 42 -2.11 10.62 -9.02
C MET A 42 -3.14 11.43 -9.84
N ALA A 43 -2.69 12.05 -10.92
CA ALA A 43 -3.59 12.69 -11.88
C ALA A 43 -4.43 11.66 -12.66
N ASP A 44 -5.51 12.13 -13.27
CA ASP A 44 -6.35 11.38 -14.21
C ASP A 44 -6.89 10.06 -13.64
N ASP A 45 -7.38 10.11 -12.40
CA ASP A 45 -7.98 8.99 -11.68
C ASP A 45 -7.03 7.77 -11.50
N ASN A 46 -5.72 7.97 -11.62
CA ASN A 46 -4.75 6.91 -11.37
C ASN A 46 -4.31 6.84 -9.90
N VAL A 47 -3.96 5.64 -9.46
CA VAL A 47 -3.39 5.38 -8.15
C VAL A 47 -2.17 4.49 -8.28
N ALA A 48 -1.07 4.88 -7.64
CA ALA A 48 0.07 4.00 -7.40
C ALA A 48 -0.11 3.29 -6.06
N MET A 49 -0.07 1.96 -6.08
CA MET A 49 -0.06 1.11 -4.90
C MET A 49 1.36 0.54 -4.72
N LEU A 50 1.90 0.72 -3.52
CA LEU A 50 3.28 0.39 -3.16
C LEU A 50 3.28 -0.64 -2.03
N GLU A 51 4.03 -1.73 -2.15
CA GLU A 51 4.44 -2.53 -0.99
C GLU A 51 5.70 -1.90 -0.39
N LEU A 52 5.70 -1.69 0.93
CA LEU A 52 6.76 -0.99 1.64
C LEU A 52 7.52 -1.90 2.60
N ALA A 53 8.83 -1.70 2.69
CA ALA A 53 9.69 -2.31 3.69
C ALA A 53 10.51 -1.26 4.43
N VAL A 54 10.89 -1.56 5.68
CA VAL A 54 11.85 -0.77 6.44
C VAL A 54 13.09 -1.62 6.65
N SER A 55 14.23 -1.13 6.20
CA SER A 55 15.55 -1.73 6.41
C SER A 55 16.40 -0.84 7.31
N GLU A 56 17.38 -1.42 7.99
CA GLU A 56 18.36 -0.71 8.80
C GLU A 56 19.77 -1.09 8.31
N ASP A 57 20.58 -0.07 8.03
CA ASP A 57 21.94 -0.21 7.53
C ASP A 57 22.82 0.84 8.23
N ASP A 58 23.85 0.41 8.96
CA ASP A 58 24.72 1.27 9.78
C ASP A 58 23.97 2.24 10.72
N GLY A 59 22.87 1.77 11.33
CA GLY A 59 22.03 2.57 12.23
C GLY A 59 21.14 3.60 11.51
N ILE A 60 21.10 3.57 10.18
CA ILE A 60 20.23 4.42 9.36
C ILE A 60 19.04 3.59 8.88
N LEU A 61 17.84 4.03 9.25
CA LEU A 61 16.59 3.44 8.79
C LEU A 61 16.24 3.95 7.39
N ARG A 62 15.90 3.04 6.48
CA ARG A 62 15.46 3.35 5.11
C ARG A 62 14.07 2.80 4.87
N LEU A 63 13.27 3.59 4.15
CA LEU A 63 11.98 3.16 3.62
C LEU A 63 12.19 2.74 2.16
N GLU A 64 11.82 1.51 1.85
CA GLU A 64 12.04 0.89 0.55
C GLU A 64 10.70 0.53 -0.09
N ILE A 65 10.62 0.67 -1.41
CA ILE A 65 9.51 0.17 -2.22
C ILE A 65 9.89 -1.22 -2.71
N VAL A 66 9.17 -2.23 -2.25
CA VAL A 66 9.37 -3.63 -2.65
C VAL A 66 8.72 -3.91 -4.00
N GLU A 67 7.50 -3.40 -4.18
CA GLU A 67 6.74 -3.53 -5.42
C GLU A 67 5.91 -2.26 -5.61
N GLU A 68 5.73 -1.86 -6.88
CA GLU A 68 4.88 -0.74 -7.28
C GLU A 68 3.97 -1.19 -8.42
N LYS A 69 2.68 -0.90 -8.29
CA LYS A 69 1.66 -1.17 -9.31
C LYS A 69 0.77 0.04 -9.49
N HIS A 70 0.43 0.34 -10.74
CA HIS A 70 -0.41 1.48 -11.10
C HIS A 70 -1.76 0.98 -11.58
N TYR A 71 -2.82 1.65 -11.12
CA TYR A 71 -4.20 1.30 -11.43
C TYR A 71 -4.98 2.55 -11.80
N ALA A 72 -5.85 2.43 -12.80
CA ALA A 72 -6.87 3.43 -13.09
C ALA A 72 -8.10 3.14 -12.23
N LEU A 73 -8.62 4.16 -11.54
CA LEU A 73 -9.90 4.10 -10.87
C LEU A 73 -11.00 4.28 -11.91
N VAL A 74 -11.76 3.22 -12.12
CA VAL A 74 -12.89 3.22 -13.07
C VAL A 74 -14.22 3.24 -12.31
N PRO A 75 -15.22 4.02 -12.76
CA PRO A 75 -16.56 3.95 -12.19
C PRO A 75 -17.13 2.54 -12.31
N ARG A 76 -17.87 2.07 -11.29
CA ARG A 76 -18.52 0.74 -11.30
C ARG A 76 -19.34 0.50 -12.58
N ALA A 77 -19.99 1.53 -13.11
CA ALA A 77 -20.78 1.44 -14.34
C ALA A 77 -19.98 1.06 -15.59
N GLN A 78 -18.65 1.22 -15.56
CA GLN A 78 -17.73 0.88 -16.65
C GLN A 78 -17.09 -0.50 -16.48
N ILE A 79 -17.38 -1.23 -15.39
CA ILE A 79 -16.92 -2.60 -15.18
C ILE A 79 -18.06 -3.54 -15.59
N SER A 80 -17.83 -4.36 -16.62
CA SER A 80 -18.79 -5.36 -17.07
C SER A 80 -18.93 -6.50 -16.07
N ASP A 81 -20.08 -7.18 -16.09
CA ASP A 81 -20.29 -8.35 -15.23
C ASP A 81 -19.36 -9.51 -15.60
N ASP A 82 -18.92 -9.60 -16.86
CA ASP A 82 -17.93 -10.59 -17.30
C ASP A 82 -16.53 -10.29 -16.75
N GLU A 83 -16.09 -9.03 -16.75
CA GLU A 83 -14.84 -8.63 -16.09
C GLU A 83 -14.87 -8.94 -14.59
N LEU A 84 -16.00 -8.72 -13.92
CA LEU A 84 -16.16 -9.06 -12.49
C LEU A 84 -16.07 -10.57 -12.24
N ARG A 85 -16.66 -11.40 -13.12
CA ARG A 85 -16.57 -12.87 -13.02
C ARG A 85 -15.13 -13.36 -13.18
N MET A 86 -14.34 -12.72 -14.04
CA MET A 86 -12.92 -13.07 -14.23
C MET A 86 -12.05 -12.76 -13.00
N LEU A 87 -12.48 -11.86 -12.13
CA LEU A 87 -11.76 -11.47 -10.90
C LEU A 87 -12.08 -12.35 -9.69
N THR A 88 -13.12 -13.19 -9.79
CA THR A 88 -13.48 -14.12 -8.71
C THR A 88 -12.73 -15.43 -8.96
N LEU A 89 -11.61 -15.62 -8.25
CA LEU A 89 -10.85 -16.88 -8.22
C LEU A 89 -11.66 -18.00 -7.55
#